data_AF-A0A378MJM1-F1
#
_entry.id   AF-A0A378MJM1-F1
#
_cell.length_a   1.000
_cell.length_b   1.000
_cell.length_c   1.000
_cell.angle_alpha   90.00
_cell.angle_beta   90.00
_cell.angle_gamma   90.00
#
_symmetry.space_group_name_H-M   'P 1'
#
loop_
_entity.id
_entity.type
_entity.pdbx_description
1 polymer ?
#
loop_
_entity_poly.entity_id
_entity_poly.type
_entity_poly.pdbx_seq_one_letter_code
_entity_poly.pdbx_strand_id
1 'polypeptide(L)'
;MRLQKIMNQNKNLYSFQERNKTLQLTKRIYGIVKENPKRFYETEDFFFSHLDSLVELTEKYAFLERQPVKDKKIYQTLSDTRTLLNDLSRVIEKDLFQLLKRDVNSLDFELEVAKNSISRQKQKMEGETRHDSN
;
A
#
# COMPACT_ATOMS: atom_id res chain seq x y z
N MET A 1 -11.17 11.95 -2.83
CA MET A 1 -10.04 11.78 -3.77
C MET A 1 -10.57 11.69 -5.20
N ARG A 2 -9.97 12.41 -6.15
CA ARG A 2 -10.37 12.44 -7.57
C ARG A 2 -10.40 11.04 -8.20
N LEU A 3 -9.37 10.23 -7.95
CA LEU A 3 -9.26 8.83 -8.36
C LEU A 3 -10.52 7.99 -8.04
N GLN A 4 -11.02 8.10 -6.81
CA GLN A 4 -12.22 7.37 -6.37
C GLN A 4 -13.47 7.77 -7.17
N LYS A 5 -13.60 9.05 -7.53
CA LYS A 5 -14.74 9.55 -8.31
C LYS A 5 -14.76 8.93 -9.71
N ILE A 6 -13.60 8.89 -10.38
CA ILE A 6 -13.45 8.32 -11.73
C ILE A 6 -13.78 6.83 -11.73
N MET A 7 -13.25 6.09 -10.74
CA MET A 7 -13.51 4.65 -10.61
C MET A 7 -15.00 4.37 -10.42
N ASN A 8 -15.68 5.08 -9.52
CA ASN A 8 -17.11 4.87 -9.28
C ASN A 8 -17.98 5.16 -10.53
N GLN A 9 -17.52 6.03 -11.43
CA GLN A 9 -18.24 6.36 -12.66
C GLN A 9 -18.04 5.34 -13.79
N ASN A 10 -17.04 4.45 -13.70
CA ASN A 10 -16.71 3.47 -14.74
C ASN A 10 -16.65 2.05 -14.15
N LYS A 11 -17.72 1.26 -14.32
CA LYS A 11 -17.85 -0.09 -13.72
C LYS A 11 -16.72 -1.05 -14.12
N ASN A 12 -16.34 -1.06 -15.39
CA ASN A 12 -15.28 -1.93 -15.89
C ASN A 12 -13.93 -1.62 -15.22
N LEU A 13 -13.62 -0.33 -15.10
CA LEU A 13 -12.44 0.16 -14.42
C LEU A 13 -12.49 -0.13 -12.91
N TYR A 14 -13.64 0.10 -12.26
CA TYR A 14 -13.83 -0.20 -10.84
C TYR A 14 -13.53 -1.68 -10.54
N SER A 15 -14.17 -2.62 -11.25
CA SER A 15 -13.93 -4.05 -11.04
C SER A 15 -12.48 -4.46 -11.35
N PHE A 16 -11.84 -3.83 -12.33
CA PHE A 16 -10.43 -4.06 -12.62
C PHE A 16 -9.51 -3.58 -11.48
N GLN A 17 -9.72 -2.36 -10.99
CA GLN A 17 -8.91 -1.78 -9.91
C GLN A 17 -9.20 -2.43 -8.56
N GLU A 18 -10.42 -2.91 -8.33
CA GLU A 18 -10.80 -3.70 -7.15
C GLU A 18 -10.03 -5.02 -7.12
N ARG A 19 -9.97 -5.75 -8.25
CA ARG A 19 -9.13 -6.96 -8.37
C ARG A 19 -7.66 -6.68 -8.05
N ASN A 20 -7.15 -5.51 -8.41
CA ASN A 20 -5.78 -5.09 -8.13
C ASN A 20 -5.60 -4.32 -6.81
N LYS A 21 -6.68 -4.09 -6.04
CA LYS A 21 -6.69 -3.34 -4.77
C LYS A 21 -6.10 -1.92 -4.84
N THR A 22 -5.88 -1.35 -6.02
CA THR A 22 -5.11 -0.10 -6.20
C THR A 22 -5.68 1.09 -5.42
N LEU A 23 -7.01 1.24 -5.40
CA LEU A 23 -7.68 2.30 -4.62
C LEU A 23 -7.49 2.12 -3.12
N GLN A 24 -7.47 0.87 -2.64
CA GLN A 24 -7.27 0.56 -1.23
C GLN A 24 -5.83 0.89 -0.81
N LEU A 25 -4.84 0.48 -1.62
CA LEU A 25 -3.43 0.80 -1.40
C LEU A 25 -3.19 2.32 -1.34
N THR A 26 -3.71 3.04 -2.33
CA THR A 26 -3.62 4.51 -2.42
C THR A 26 -4.20 5.17 -1.15
N LYS A 27 -5.40 4.75 -0.72
CA LYS A 27 -6.04 5.27 0.50
C LYS A 27 -5.23 4.94 1.75
N ARG A 28 -4.58 3.77 1.80
CA ARG A 28 -3.78 3.37 2.96
C ARG A 28 -2.53 4.22 3.11
N ILE A 29 -1.76 4.43 2.03
CA ILE A 29 -0.59 5.32 2.04
C ILE A 29 -1.00 6.72 2.48
N TYR A 30 -2.05 7.28 1.85
CA TYR A 30 -2.57 8.59 2.23
C TYR A 30 -3.00 8.66 3.71
N GLY A 31 -3.68 7.62 4.22
CA GLY A 31 -4.11 7.55 5.62
C GLY A 31 -2.94 7.58 6.60
N ILE A 32 -1.93 6.75 6.36
CA ILE A 32 -0.72 6.67 7.21
C ILE A 32 0.00 8.02 7.24
N VAL A 33 0.21 8.64 6.08
CA VAL A 33 0.90 9.94 5.99
C VAL A 33 0.05 11.08 6.56
N LYS A 34 -1.28 11.00 6.44
CA LYS A 34 -2.17 11.97 7.08
C LYS A 34 -2.11 11.87 8.62
N GLU A 35 -2.03 10.65 9.16
CA GLU A 35 -1.88 10.41 10.59
C GLU A 35 -0.50 10.82 11.10
N ASN A 36 0.56 10.62 10.29
CA ASN A 36 1.91 11.01 10.62
C ASN A 36 2.63 11.67 9.42
N PRO A 37 2.53 13.00 9.27
CA PRO A 37 3.05 13.72 8.10
C PRO A 37 4.54 13.56 7.84
N LYS A 38 5.34 13.30 8.88
CA LYS A 38 6.80 13.08 8.72
C LYS A 38 7.12 11.83 7.92
N ARG A 39 6.19 10.87 7.83
CA ARG A 39 6.35 9.65 7.03
C ARG A 39 6.20 9.88 5.53
N PHE A 40 5.84 11.09 5.10
CA PHE A 40 5.86 11.48 3.69
C PHE A 40 7.20 11.14 3.02
N TYR A 41 8.32 11.46 3.68
CA TYR A 41 9.67 11.21 3.15
C TYR A 41 10.00 9.71 3.02
N GLU A 42 9.25 8.82 3.67
CA GLU A 42 9.43 7.36 3.53
C GLU A 42 8.79 6.84 2.23
N THR A 43 7.99 7.67 1.54
CA THR A 43 7.21 7.31 0.34
C THR A 43 7.00 8.51 -0.59
N GLU A 44 8.02 9.36 -0.75
CA GLU A 44 7.89 10.61 -1.50
C GLU A 44 7.56 10.39 -2.99
N ASP A 45 8.14 9.36 -3.60
CA ASP A 45 7.90 8.97 -5.01
C ASP A 45 6.42 8.67 -5.28
N PHE A 46 5.72 8.10 -4.30
CA PHE A 46 4.29 7.87 -4.40
C PHE A 46 3.53 9.17 -4.65
N PHE A 47 3.86 10.23 -3.88
CA PHE A 47 3.16 11.51 -3.95
C PHE A 47 3.61 12.37 -5.12
N PHE A 48 4.90 12.32 -5.50
CA PHE A 48 5.44 13.16 -6.56
C PHE A 48 5.33 12.56 -7.96
N SER A 49 5.08 11.26 -8.09
CA SER A 49 5.11 10.58 -9.40
C SER A 49 4.02 9.54 -9.57
N HIS A 50 3.95 8.53 -8.68
CA HIS A 50 3.13 7.35 -8.93
C HIS A 50 1.63 7.66 -8.85
N LEU A 51 1.21 8.47 -7.88
CA LEU A 51 -0.19 8.86 -7.72
C LEU A 51 -0.69 9.70 -8.89
N ASP A 52 0.09 10.68 -9.33
CA ASP A 52 -0.29 11.56 -10.45
C ASP A 52 -0.40 10.77 -11.75
N SER A 53 0.58 9.89 -12.03
CA SER A 53 0.54 8.98 -13.17
C SER A 53 -0.69 8.07 -13.13
N LEU A 54 -1.04 7.53 -11.96
CA LEU A 54 -2.21 6.67 -11.77
C LEU A 54 -3.48 7.43 -12.09
N VAL A 55 -3.63 8.65 -11.56
CA VAL A 55 -4.81 9.49 -11.80
C VAL A 55 -4.94 9.80 -13.28
N GLU A 56 -3.88 10.28 -13.93
CA GLU A 56 -3.89 10.67 -15.34
C GLU A 56 -4.27 9.50 -16.25
N LEU A 57 -3.60 8.34 -16.10
CA LEU A 57 -3.90 7.15 -16.89
C LEU A 57 -5.32 6.65 -16.69
N THR A 58 -5.79 6.65 -15.44
CA THR A 58 -7.16 6.22 -15.09
C THR A 58 -8.22 7.12 -15.74
N GLU A 59 -7.96 8.43 -15.78
CA GLU A 59 -8.86 9.39 -16.42
C GLU A 59 -8.89 9.27 -17.92
N LYS A 60 -7.73 9.20 -18.57
CA LYS A 60 -7.64 9.05 -20.02
C LYS A 60 -8.26 7.73 -20.46
N TYR A 61 -8.02 6.65 -19.70
CA TYR A 61 -8.69 5.37 -19.90
C TYR A 61 -10.21 5.53 -19.83
N ALA A 62 -10.74 6.08 -18.73
CA ALA A 62 -12.17 6.22 -18.53
C ALA A 62 -12.82 7.12 -19.60
N PHE A 63 -12.13 8.17 -20.03
CA PHE A 63 -12.55 9.04 -21.11
C PHE A 63 -12.59 8.30 -22.45
N LEU A 64 -11.56 7.55 -22.83
CA LEU A 64 -11.53 6.83 -24.11
C LEU A 64 -12.51 5.65 -24.12
N GLU A 65 -12.63 4.93 -23.00
CA GLU A 65 -13.55 3.80 -22.84
C GLU A 65 -15.01 4.20 -23.07
N ARG A 66 -15.41 5.42 -22.66
CA ARG A 66 -16.80 5.88 -22.83
C ARG A 66 -17.15 6.31 -24.26
N GLN A 67 -16.17 6.44 -25.15
CA GLN A 67 -16.42 6.97 -26.50
C GLN A 67 -17.24 5.97 -27.32
N PRO A 68 -18.26 6.43 -28.05
CA PRO A 68 -19.10 5.56 -28.89
C PRO A 68 -18.37 5.08 -30.15
N VAL A 69 -17.38 5.84 -30.61
CA VAL A 69 -16.56 5.52 -31.78
C VAL A 69 -15.14 5.24 -31.32
N LYS A 70 -14.66 4.02 -31.58
CA LYS A 70 -13.31 3.57 -31.23
C LYS A 70 -12.71 2.89 -32.44
N ASP A 71 -11.53 3.33 -32.85
CA ASP A 71 -10.75 2.65 -33.89
C ASP A 71 -9.81 1.61 -33.27
N LYS A 72 -9.10 0.87 -34.12
CA LYS A 72 -8.13 -0.14 -33.68
C LYS A 72 -7.06 0.43 -32.74
N LYS A 73 -6.63 1.68 -32.96
CA LYS A 73 -5.60 2.32 -32.14
C LYS A 73 -6.14 2.61 -30.74
N ILE A 74 -7.36 3.11 -30.62
CA ILE A 74 -8.02 3.34 -29.31
C ILE A 74 -8.13 2.04 -28.53
N TYR A 75 -8.54 0.93 -29.15
CA TYR A 75 -8.60 -0.36 -28.46
C TYR A 75 -7.23 -0.83 -27.98
N GLN A 76 -6.19 -0.69 -28.81
CA GLN A 76 -4.82 -1.04 -28.42
C GLN A 76 -4.35 -0.17 -27.25
N THR A 77 -4.54 1.15 -27.33
CA THR A 77 -4.15 2.07 -26.27
C THR A 77 -4.89 1.80 -24.95
N LEU A 78 -6.18 1.45 -24.99
CA LEU A 78 -6.93 1.04 -23.80
C LEU A 78 -6.35 -0.25 -23.19
N SER A 79 -5.97 -1.22 -24.02
CA SER A 79 -5.32 -2.46 -23.57
C SER A 79 -3.95 -2.18 -22.92
N ASP A 80 -3.10 -1.39 -23.58
CA ASP A 80 -1.77 -1.04 -23.06
C ASP A 80 -1.87 -0.27 -21.75
N THR A 81 -2.82 0.67 -21.68
CA THR A 81 -3.09 1.45 -20.46
C THR A 81 -3.52 0.53 -19.32
N ARG A 82 -4.35 -0.49 -19.59
CA ARG A 82 -4.75 -1.46 -18.57
C ARG A 82 -3.55 -2.24 -18.04
N THR A 83 -2.64 -2.67 -18.91
CA THR A 83 -1.40 -3.34 -18.50
C THR A 83 -0.55 -2.42 -17.62
N LEU A 84 -0.34 -1.18 -18.04
CA LEU A 84 0.45 -0.22 -17.27
C LEU A 84 -0.18 0.12 -15.92
N LEU A 85 -1.51 0.22 -15.84
CA LEU A 85 -2.22 0.41 -14.57
C LEU A 85 -2.02 -0.76 -13.60
N ASN A 86 -1.89 -2.00 -14.09
CA ASN A 86 -1.52 -3.14 -13.23
C ASN A 86 -0.10 -2.99 -12.68
N ASP A 87 0.85 -2.62 -13.53
CA ASP A 87 2.24 -2.48 -13.11
C ASP A 87 2.40 -1.32 -12.12
N LEU A 88 1.71 -0.21 -12.36
CA LEU A 88 1.68 0.92 -11.43
C LEU A 88 1.04 0.54 -10.09
N SER A 89 0.02 -0.33 -10.09
CA SER A 89 -0.54 -0.86 -8.84
C SER A 89 0.50 -1.65 -8.02
N ARG A 90 1.38 -2.41 -8.68
CA ARG A 90 2.48 -3.14 -8.01
C ARG A 90 3.55 -2.19 -7.48
N VAL A 91 3.81 -1.09 -8.17
CA VAL A 91 4.71 -0.03 -7.69
C VAL A 91 4.14 0.60 -6.42
N ILE A 92 2.86 0.98 -6.44
CA ILE A 92 2.17 1.54 -5.27
C ILE A 92 2.11 0.55 -4.10
N GLU A 93 2.00 -0.75 -4.38
CA GLU A 93 2.11 -1.79 -3.34
C GLU A 93 3.50 -1.77 -2.68
N LYS A 94 4.56 -1.61 -3.46
CA LYS A 94 5.93 -1.47 -2.93
C LYS A 94 6.12 -0.19 -2.13
N ASP A 95 5.53 0.91 -2.55
CA ASP A 95 5.54 2.17 -1.79
C ASP A 95 4.93 1.96 -0.39
N LEU A 96 3.80 1.25 -0.32
CA LEU A 96 3.18 0.90 0.96
C LEU A 96 4.06 -0.05 1.79
N PHE A 97 4.72 -1.04 1.16
CA PHE A 97 5.65 -1.91 1.88
C PHE A 97 6.84 -1.14 2.46
N GLN A 98 7.42 -0.21 1.70
CA GLN A 98 8.51 0.63 2.18
C GLN A 98 8.08 1.48 3.37
N LEU A 99 6.90 2.10 3.28
CA LEU A 99 6.31 2.87 4.35
C LEU A 99 6.16 2.01 5.63
N LEU A 100 5.61 0.80 5.51
CA LEU A 100 5.38 -0.10 6.66
C LEU A 100 6.66 -0.76 7.22
N LYS A 101 7.75 -0.82 6.44
CA LYS A 101 8.99 -1.50 6.81
C LYS A 101 9.55 -1.02 8.15
N ARG A 102 9.49 0.30 8.39
CA ARG A 102 9.95 0.88 9.65
C ARG A 102 9.15 0.36 10.85
N ASP A 103 7.84 0.29 10.72
CA ASP A 103 6.94 -0.17 11.79
C ASP A 103 7.19 -1.65 12.11
N VAL A 104 7.39 -2.47 11.06
CA VAL A 104 7.75 -3.89 11.21
C VAL A 104 9.07 -4.05 11.95
N ASN A 105 10.11 -3.32 11.55
CA ASN A 105 11.41 -3.40 12.22
C ASN A 105 11.34 -2.97 13.70
N SER A 106 10.55 -1.93 14.01
CA SER A 106 10.33 -1.50 15.40
C SER A 106 9.66 -2.59 16.21
N LEU A 107 8.62 -3.21 15.65
CA LEU A 107 7.88 -4.27 16.31
C LEU A 107 8.76 -5.51 16.55
N ASP A 108 9.59 -5.90 15.57
CA ASP A 108 10.51 -7.03 15.71
C ASP A 108 11.50 -6.81 16.87
N PHE A 109 12.06 -5.60 16.98
CA PHE A 109 12.94 -5.24 18.09
C PHE A 109 12.22 -5.29 19.44
N GLU A 110 11.02 -4.72 19.53
CA GLU A 110 10.22 -4.74 20.76
C GLU A 110 9.87 -6.18 21.19
N LEU A 111 9.56 -7.05 20.22
CA LEU A 111 9.31 -8.47 20.47
C LEU A 111 10.55 -9.18 21.04
N GLU A 112 11.74 -8.92 20.52
CA GLU A 112 12.99 -9.48 21.04
C GLU A 112 13.26 -9.02 22.48
N VAL A 113 13.09 -7.72 22.76
CA VAL A 113 13.26 -7.16 24.11
C VAL A 113 12.27 -7.79 25.09
N ALA A 114 11.01 -7.94 24.70
CA ALA A 114 9.97 -8.55 25.53
C ALA A 114 10.29 -10.02 25.83
N LYS A 115 10.66 -10.82 24.81
CA LYS A 115 11.06 -12.22 24.98
C LYS A 115 12.23 -12.36 25.95
N ASN A 116 13.27 -11.55 25.79
CA ASN A 116 14.45 -11.58 26.67
C ASN A 116 14.12 -11.21 28.11
N SER A 117 13.21 -10.26 28.30
CA SER A 117 12.77 -9.84 29.63
C SER A 117 11.98 -10.95 30.34
N ILE A 118 11.06 -11.60 29.64
CA ILE A 118 10.29 -12.74 30.17
C ILE A 118 11.22 -13.90 30.52
N SER A 119 12.17 -14.26 29.64
CA SER A 119 13.13 -15.34 29.88
C SER A 119 13.99 -15.08 31.12
N ARG A 120 14.48 -13.84 31.30
CA ARG A 120 15.24 -13.46 32.50
C ARG A 120 14.41 -13.54 33.77
N GLN A 121 13.13 -13.14 33.71
CA GLN A 121 12.24 -13.23 34.87
C GLN A 121 11.97 -14.69 35.25
N LYS A 122 11.74 -15.58 34.28
CA LYS A 122 11.60 -17.02 34.52
C LYS A 122 12.82 -17.64 35.19
N GLN A 123 14.02 -17.32 34.69
CA GLN A 123 15.27 -17.80 35.28
C GLN A 123 15.46 -17.34 36.74
N LYS A 124 15.06 -16.11 37.08
CA LYS A 124 15.10 -15.63 38.47
C LYS A 124 14.15 -16.42 39.37
N MET A 125 12.90 -16.60 38.93
CA MET A 125 11.89 -17.36 39.69
C MET A 125 12.33 -18.82 39.93
N GLU A 126 12.90 -19.48 38.92
CA GLU A 126 13.43 -20.85 39.03
C GLU A 126 14.67 -20.96 39.92
N GLY A 127 15.51 -19.92 39.96
CA GLY A 127 16.66 -19.83 40.87
C GLY A 127 16.24 -19.67 42.33
N GLU A 128 15.23 -18.85 42.59
CA GLU A 128 14.67 -18.62 43.94
C GLU A 128 13.99 -19.89 44.50
N THR A 129 13.25 -20.65 43.67
CA THR A 129 12.60 -21.90 44.12
C THR A 129 13.60 -22.98 44.55
N ARG A 130 14.80 -22.98 43.95
CA ARG A 130 15.87 -23.92 44.30
C ARG A 130 16.61 -23.54 45.58
N HIS A 131 16.58 -22.26 45.96
CA HIS A 131 17.27 -21.78 47.17
C HIS A 131 16.42 -22.00 48.44
N ASP A 132 15.09 -21.96 48.34
CA ASP A 132 14.17 -22.23 49.46
C ASP A 132 13.94 -23.73 49.75
N SER A 133 14.45 -24.63 48.90
CA SER A 133 14.23 -26.08 49.02
C SER A 133 15.40 -26.85 49.67
N ASN A 134 16.39 -26.17 50.25
CA ASN A 134 17.61 -26.76 50.83
C ASN A 134 17.96 -26.13 52.18
#